data_AF-A0A3M6H278-F1
#
_entry.id   AF-A0A3M6H278-F1
#
_cell.length_a   1.000
_cell.length_b   1.000
_cell.length_c   1.000
_cell.angle_alpha   90.00
_cell.angle_beta   90.00
_cell.angle_gamma   90.00
#
_symmetry.space_group_name_H-M   'P 1'
#
loop_
_entity.id
_entity.type
_entity.pdbx_description
1 polymer ?
#
loop_
_entity_poly.entity_id
_entity_poly.type
_entity_poly.pdbx_seq_one_letter_code
_entity_poly.pdbx_strand_id
1 'polypeptide(L)' 'MIRDPIACKPAILAETDDYVAMASEYQALSSLPGIENARVWEPVPATMYIWEREPAEGARS' A
#
# COMPACT_ATOMS: atom_id res chain seq x y z
N MET A 1 1.15 4.15 7.05
CA MET A 1 1.44 5.30 6.17
C MET A 1 0.60 6.49 6.60
N ILE A 2 1.20 7.68 6.59
CA ILE A 2 0.53 8.97 6.81
C ILE A 2 0.91 9.87 5.63
N ARG A 3 -0.09 10.48 4.99
CA ARG A 3 0.13 11.50 3.96
C ARG A 3 0.11 12.89 4.60
N ASP A 4 0.98 13.76 4.12
CA ASP A 4 1.00 15.17 4.49
C ASP A 4 -0.39 15.83 4.26
N PRO A 5 -0.87 16.70 5.17
CA PRO A 5 -2.20 17.31 5.07
C PRO A 5 -2.41 18.19 3.84
N ILE A 6 -1.33 18.74 3.27
CA ILE A 6 -1.41 19.63 2.11
C ILE A 6 -1.74 18.82 0.85
N ALA A 7 -1.45 17.50 0.83
CA ALA A 7 -1.83 16.58 -0.24
C ALA A 7 -1.38 16.98 -1.66
N CYS A 8 -0.45 17.94 -1.79
CA CYS A 8 -0.06 18.47 -3.09
C CYS A 8 0.70 17.45 -3.96
N LYS A 9 1.26 16.40 -3.37
CA LYS A 9 1.87 15.30 -4.14
C LYS A 9 0.87 14.15 -4.29
N PRO A 10 0.63 13.64 -5.51
CA PRO A 10 -0.20 12.46 -5.72
C PRO A 10 0.40 11.25 -4.97
N ALA A 11 -0.47 10.39 -4.48
CA ALA A 11 -0.09 9.16 -3.80
C ALA A 11 -1.18 8.12 -4.06
N ILE A 12 -0.76 6.91 -4.40
CA ILE A 12 -1.62 5.74 -4.54
C ILE A 12 -1.08 4.64 -3.62
N LEU A 13 -1.98 3.84 -3.09
CA LEU A 13 -1.69 2.60 -2.39
C LEU A 13 -2.15 1.42 -3.23
N ALA A 14 -1.31 0.40 -3.33
CA ALA A 14 -1.68 -0.91 -3.84
C ALA A 14 -1.59 -1.92 -2.71
N GLU A 15 -2.73 -2.57 -2.41
CA GLU A 15 -2.86 -3.54 -1.35
C GLU A 15 -3.16 -4.93 -1.93
N THR A 16 -2.38 -5.90 -1.50
CA THR A 16 -2.54 -7.34 -1.77
C THR A 16 -2.50 -8.09 -0.44
N ASP A 17 -2.82 -9.38 -0.47
CA ASP A 17 -2.72 -10.24 0.71
C ASP A 17 -1.26 -10.39 1.20
N ASP A 18 -0.28 -10.21 0.31
CA ASP A 18 1.15 -10.41 0.61
C ASP A 18 1.87 -9.12 0.99
N TYR A 19 1.42 -7.97 0.48
CA TYR A 19 2.10 -6.69 0.67
C TYR A 19 1.19 -5.48 0.48
N VAL A 20 1.67 -4.35 1.00
CA VAL A 20 1.16 -3.02 0.69
C VAL A 20 2.28 -2.14 0.16
N ALA A 21 2.05 -1.48 -0.97
CA ALA A 21 3.00 -0.58 -1.62
C ALA A 21 2.40 0.81 -1.84
N MET A 22 3.25 1.84 -1.80
CA MET A 22 2.87 3.23 -2.07
C MET A 22 3.73 3.82 -3.18
N ALA A 23 3.11 4.53 -4.11
CA ALA A 23 3.80 5.29 -5.16
C ALA A 23 3.01 6.55 -5.54
N SER A 24 3.61 7.43 -6.33
CA SER A 24 2.90 8.60 -6.86
C SER A 24 1.95 8.24 -8.02
N GLU A 25 2.25 7.15 -8.75
CA GLU A 25 1.57 6.72 -9.98
C GLU A 25 1.56 5.20 -10.09
N TYR A 26 0.58 4.63 -10.78
CA TYR A 26 0.41 3.17 -10.93
C TYR A 26 1.54 2.51 -11.70
N GLN A 27 2.08 3.21 -12.70
CA GLN A 27 3.15 2.74 -13.57
C GLN A 27 4.40 2.37 -12.76
N ALA A 28 4.68 3.11 -11.68
CA ALA A 28 5.78 2.82 -10.77
C ALA A 28 5.61 1.50 -10.00
N LEU A 29 4.39 0.97 -9.89
CA LEU A 29 4.06 -0.29 -9.22
C LEU A 29 3.89 -1.46 -10.20
N SER A 30 3.86 -1.19 -11.51
CA SER A 30 3.51 -2.19 -12.54
C SER A 30 4.42 -3.42 -12.60
N SER A 31 5.63 -3.34 -12.03
CA SER A 31 6.58 -4.46 -11.95
C SER A 31 6.41 -5.32 -10.70
N LEU A 32 5.52 -4.94 -9.78
CA LEU A 32 5.29 -5.71 -8.56
C LEU A 32 4.49 -6.98 -8.87
N PRO A 33 4.84 -8.11 -8.24
CA PRO A 33 4.13 -9.37 -8.45
C PRO A 33 2.67 -9.23 -8.01
N GLY A 34 1.73 -9.72 -8.83
CA GLY A 34 0.31 -9.73 -8.50
C GLY A 34 -0.35 -8.34 -8.45
N ILE A 35 0.32 -7.29 -8.94
CA ILE A 35 -0.21 -5.92 -8.92
C ILE A 35 -1.53 -5.79 -9.68
N GLU A 36 -1.75 -6.63 -10.69
CA GLU A 36 -2.99 -6.69 -11.44
C GLU A 36 -4.21 -7.09 -10.60
N ASN A 37 -4.00 -7.76 -9.46
CA ASN A 37 -5.05 -8.14 -8.52
C ASN A 37 -5.10 -7.22 -7.30
N ALA A 38 -4.20 -6.24 -7.21
CA ALA A 38 -4.13 -5.35 -6.07
C ALA A 38 -5.33 -4.41 -6.03
N ARG A 39 -5.82 -4.12 -4.81
CA ARG A 39 -6.73 -3.01 -4.59
C ARG A 39 -5.93 -1.71 -4.65
N VAL A 40 -6.15 -0.93 -5.71
CA VAL A 40 -5.46 0.37 -5.90
C VAL A 40 -6.38 1.53 -5.54
N TRP A 41 -5.91 2.43 -4.69
CA TRP A 41 -6.71 3.56 -4.20
C TRP A 41 -5.85 4.74 -3.72
N GLU A 42 -6.44 5.93 -3.66
CA GLU A 42 -5.78 7.12 -3.11
C GLU A 42 -6.05 7.28 -1.61
N PRO A 43 -5.01 7.44 -0.77
CA PRO A 43 -5.15 7.68 0.66
C PRO A 43 -5.69 9.07 0.96
N VAL A 44 -6.61 9.12 1.94
CA VAL A 44 -7.14 10.38 2.46
C VAL A 44 -6.00 11.15 3.16
N PRO A 45 -5.79 12.44 2.83
CA PRO A 45 -4.80 13.27 3.50
C PRO A 45 -5.00 13.31 5.02
N ALA A 46 -3.90 13.46 5.77
CA ALA A 46 -3.90 13.51 7.23
C ALA A 46 -4.58 12.32 7.94
N THR A 47 -4.81 11.21 7.21
CA THR A 47 -5.34 9.96 7.78
C THR A 47 -4.20 8.97 7.97
N MET A 48 -4.21 8.27 9.11
CA MET A 48 -3.22 7.25 9.43
C MET A 48 -3.75 5.87 9.03
N TYR A 49 -3.01 5.20 8.15
CA TYR A 49 -3.28 3.83 7.74
C TYR A 49 -2.20 2.90 8.31
N ILE A 50 -2.60 1.80 8.94
CA ILE A 50 -1.70 0.82 9.55
C ILE A 50 -2.01 -0.54 8.94
N TRP A 51 -0.97 -1.28 8.57
CA TRP A 51 -1.06 -2.66 8.12
C TRP A 51 -0.19 -3.51 9.02
N GLU A 52 -0.70 -4.68 9.36
CA GLU A 52 0.00 -5.68 10.14
C GLU A 52 0.07 -6.95 9.29
N ARG A 53 1.25 -7.55 9.22
CA ARG A 53 1.39 -8.87 8.62
C ARG A 53 1.28 -9.90 9.73
N GLU A 54 0.20 -10.66 9.73
CA GLU A 54 0.12 -11.86 10.57
C GLU A 54 1.28 -12.79 10.18
N PRO A 55 2.10 -13.26 11.14
CA PRO A 55 3.14 -14.23 10.83
C PRO A 55 2.47 -15.48 10.27
N ALA A 56 2.99 -15.98 9.15
CA ALA A 56 2.51 -17.22 8.56
C ALA A 56 2.47 -18.32 9.63
N GLU A 57 1.33 -19.00 9.74
CA GLU A 57 1.10 -20.07 10.70
C GLU A 57 2.14 -21.18 10.48
N GLY A 58 3.19 -21.16 11.31
CA GLY A 58 4.41 -21.94 11.11
C GLY A 58 5.70 -21.27 11.62
N ALA A 59 5.68 -19.97 11.91
CA ALA A 59 6.86 -19.25 12.43
C ALA A 59 7.05 -19.32 13.96
N ARG A 60 6.15 -19.99 14.70
CA ARG A 60 6.32 -20.28 16.13
C ARG A 60 6.92 -21.69 16.28
N SER A 61 8.24 -21.74 16.36
CA SER A 61 8.99 -22.85 16.97
C SER A 61 9.18 -22.58 18.45
#